data_AF-A0A8J3ZYD3-F1
#
_entry.id   AF-A0A8J3ZYD3-F1
#
_cell.length_a   1.000
_cell.length_b   1.000
_cell.length_c   1.000
_cell.angle_alpha   90.00
_cell.angle_beta   90.00
_cell.angle_gamma   90.00
#
_symmetry.space_group_name_H-M   'P 1'
#
loop_
_entity.id
_entity.type
_entity.pdbx_description
1 polymer ?
#
loop_
_entity_poly.entity_id
_entity_poly.type
_entity_poly.pdbx_seq_one_letter_code
_entity_poly.pdbx_strand_id
1 'polypeptide(L)'
;MSCPSCAAPAEPTDRYCEACGARLGTAGRLTSALPAAPCTGCGSAETAADGFCDGCGRRRPAGRERTELELPGVAAATDRGHRRRRNEDAVAIGRTGGATVAVVCDGISTSTDADTAATVAVGAAVDAVLVALDRGADPAEATRSGFAAARAAVAGLATDENRANPPSCTYVSGVVTAGTVTVGWAGDSRAYWLPRAGPARPLTEDDSLGAQLAAAGVPVAADAGPDAAALTRWVGADAGPVAARVATVDDATPGRLVLCSDGLSRYLADADRLAALAGGQPAEPPTDQPAGLVRRLVRFALDSGGGDNIAVAVLPFPIPEGGPYR
;
A
#
# COMPACT_ATOMS: atom_id res chain seq x y z
N MET A 1 -22.49 10.10 17.27
CA MET A 1 -21.94 10.34 15.91
C MET A 1 -22.58 9.39 14.92
N SER A 2 -22.31 9.51 13.61
CA SER A 2 -22.80 8.56 12.60
C SER A 2 -21.64 7.78 12.00
N CYS A 3 -21.85 6.50 11.72
CA CYS A 3 -20.87 5.66 11.06
C CYS A 3 -20.56 6.19 9.65
N PRO A 4 -19.29 6.47 9.29
CA PRO A 4 -18.96 6.96 7.96
C PRO A 4 -19.19 5.91 6.86
N SER A 5 -19.27 4.63 7.22
CA SER A 5 -19.46 3.53 6.27
C SER A 5 -20.94 3.21 5.98
N CYS A 6 -21.85 3.37 6.94
CA CYS A 6 -23.26 2.96 6.79
C CYS A 6 -24.28 3.96 7.36
N ALA A 7 -23.83 5.13 7.81
CA ALA A 7 -24.62 6.19 8.43
C ALA A 7 -25.39 5.82 9.71
N ALA A 8 -25.30 4.58 10.21
CA ALA A 8 -25.93 4.14 11.45
C ALA A 8 -25.46 4.99 12.65
N PRO A 9 -26.34 5.27 13.63
CA PRO A 9 -25.95 5.96 14.84
C PRO A 9 -24.91 5.15 15.62
N ALA A 10 -23.95 5.84 16.21
CA ALA A 10 -22.94 5.26 17.09
C ALA A 10 -22.57 6.22 18.21
N GLU A 11 -22.22 5.68 19.37
CA GLU A 11 -21.78 6.46 20.51
C GLU A 11 -20.37 7.03 20.28
N PRO A 12 -20.04 8.23 20.79
CA PRO A 12 -18.70 8.81 20.64
C PRO A 12 -17.57 7.94 21.23
N THR A 13 -17.90 7.03 22.15
CA THR A 13 -16.96 6.07 22.75
C THR A 13 -16.80 4.79 21.93
N ASP A 14 -17.70 4.54 20.98
CA ASP A 14 -17.66 3.33 20.17
C ASP A 14 -16.45 3.37 19.24
N ARG A 15 -15.64 2.32 19.26
CA ARG A 15 -14.54 2.14 18.32
C ARG A 15 -14.98 1.50 17.01
N TYR A 16 -16.13 0.83 17.00
CA TYR A 16 -16.69 0.15 15.84
C TYR A 16 -18.20 0.35 15.79
N CYS A 17 -18.75 0.44 14.58
CA CYS A 17 -20.16 0.51 14.34
C CYS A 17 -20.79 -0.85 14.64
N GLU A 18 -21.77 -0.88 15.52
CA GLU A 18 -22.49 -2.11 15.86
C GLU A 18 -23.28 -2.68 14.65
N ALA A 19 -23.71 -1.83 13.72
CA ALA A 19 -24.52 -2.24 12.57
C ALA A 19 -23.70 -2.89 11.44
N CYS A 20 -22.50 -2.38 11.15
CA CYS A 20 -21.69 -2.86 10.00
C CYS A 20 -20.28 -3.32 10.38
N GLY A 21 -19.87 -3.18 11.65
CA GLY A 21 -18.54 -3.54 12.13
C GLY A 21 -17.41 -2.58 11.72
N ALA A 22 -17.68 -1.53 10.95
CA ALA A 22 -16.67 -0.57 10.51
C ALA A 22 -16.09 0.21 11.70
N ARG A 23 -14.78 0.52 11.67
CA ARG A 23 -14.13 1.35 12.69
C ARG A 23 -14.72 2.76 12.69
N LEU A 24 -14.99 3.30 13.86
CA LEU A 24 -15.51 4.64 14.08
C LEU A 24 -14.36 5.55 14.50
N GLY A 25 -14.09 6.58 13.68
CA GLY A 25 -13.00 7.54 13.88
C GLY A 25 -11.73 7.22 13.07
N THR A 26 -10.91 8.25 12.85
CA THR A 26 -9.62 8.17 12.12
C THR A 26 -8.42 7.95 13.05
N ALA A 27 -8.65 7.88 14.37
CA ALA A 27 -7.57 7.74 15.34
C ALA A 27 -6.74 6.47 15.07
N GLY A 28 -5.47 6.68 14.73
CA GLY A 28 -4.52 5.62 14.42
C GLY A 28 -4.50 5.15 12.96
N ARG A 29 -5.07 5.89 11.99
CA ARG A 29 -4.98 5.55 10.55
C ARG A 29 -4.81 6.77 9.67
N LEU A 30 -3.95 6.66 8.65
CA LEU A 30 -3.81 7.64 7.56
C LEU A 30 -3.85 6.93 6.20
N THR A 31 -4.30 7.63 5.16
CA THR A 31 -4.35 7.14 3.78
C THR A 31 -3.93 8.24 2.81
N SER A 32 -3.35 7.87 1.67
CA SER A 32 -3.06 8.79 0.56
C SER A 32 -4.32 9.19 -0.21
N ALA A 33 -5.48 8.66 0.16
CA ALA A 33 -6.76 9.18 -0.28
C ALA A 33 -6.94 10.60 0.30
N LEU A 34 -6.70 11.63 -0.52
CA LEU A 34 -7.12 12.98 -0.15
C LEU A 34 -8.66 13.05 -0.13
N PRO A 35 -9.25 13.80 0.82
CA PRO A 35 -10.62 14.26 0.64
C PRO A 35 -10.70 15.04 -0.68
N ALA A 36 -11.84 15.00 -1.35
CA ALA A 36 -12.05 15.70 -2.62
C ALA A 36 -11.79 17.20 -2.46
N ALA A 37 -10.57 17.67 -2.75
CA ALA A 37 -10.21 19.09 -2.71
C ALA A 37 -11.05 19.85 -3.74
N PRO A 38 -11.54 21.08 -3.49
CA PRO A 38 -12.36 21.86 -4.43
C PRO A 38 -11.69 21.99 -5.82
N CYS A 39 -12.49 22.09 -6.88
CA CYS A 39 -11.97 22.11 -8.25
C CYS A 39 -11.11 23.35 -8.44
N THR A 40 -9.85 23.20 -8.85
CA THR A 40 -8.94 24.33 -9.08
C THR A 40 -9.39 25.25 -10.21
N GLY A 41 -10.31 24.80 -11.07
CA GLY A 41 -10.92 25.61 -12.13
C GLY A 41 -12.09 26.47 -11.69
N CYS A 42 -13.04 25.92 -10.92
CA CYS A 42 -14.30 26.60 -10.59
C CYS A 42 -14.69 26.58 -9.10
N GLY A 43 -13.87 25.99 -8.23
CA GLY A 43 -14.14 25.87 -6.80
C GLY A 43 -15.21 24.86 -6.42
N SER A 44 -15.86 24.17 -7.37
CA SER A 44 -16.88 23.17 -7.06
C SER A 44 -16.30 22.00 -6.27
N ALA A 45 -17.02 21.55 -5.23
CA ALA A 45 -16.70 20.34 -4.47
C ALA A 45 -17.19 19.06 -5.17
N GLU A 46 -18.07 19.18 -6.17
CA GLU A 46 -18.70 18.06 -6.88
C GLU A 46 -17.78 17.54 -7.99
N THR A 47 -17.66 16.21 -8.05
CA THR A 47 -16.84 15.47 -9.01
C THR A 47 -17.71 14.37 -9.58
N ALA A 48 -17.83 14.32 -10.91
CA ALA A 48 -18.44 13.20 -11.59
C ALA A 48 -17.65 11.92 -11.32
N ALA A 49 -18.33 10.78 -11.44
CA ALA A 49 -17.72 9.46 -11.25
C ALA A 49 -16.52 9.20 -12.19
N ASP A 50 -16.44 9.93 -13.31
CA ASP A 50 -15.37 9.87 -14.31
C ASP A 50 -14.14 10.75 -13.98
N GLY A 51 -14.13 11.40 -12.81
CA GLY A 51 -13.04 12.27 -12.36
C GLY A 51 -13.01 13.67 -12.97
N PHE A 52 -14.08 14.07 -13.67
CA PHE A 52 -14.28 15.43 -14.15
C PHE A 52 -15.10 16.26 -13.15
N CYS A 53 -14.87 17.56 -13.13
CA CYS A 53 -15.65 18.47 -12.30
C CYS A 53 -17.00 18.78 -12.97
N ASP A 54 -18.10 18.46 -12.30
CA ASP A 54 -19.47 18.72 -12.80
C ASP A 54 -19.72 20.21 -13.11
N GLY A 55 -19.08 21.11 -12.36
CA GLY A 55 -19.28 22.55 -12.50
C GLY A 55 -18.56 23.18 -13.69
N CYS A 56 -17.45 22.61 -14.18
CA CYS A 56 -16.68 23.24 -15.26
C CYS A 56 -16.15 22.28 -16.33
N GLY A 57 -16.44 20.99 -16.24
CA GLY A 57 -15.97 19.96 -17.16
C GLY A 57 -14.46 19.78 -17.18
N ARG A 58 -13.70 20.45 -16.31
CA ARG A 58 -12.27 20.22 -16.18
C ARG A 58 -12.03 18.94 -15.41
N ARG A 59 -11.13 18.12 -15.93
CA ARG A 59 -10.58 16.99 -15.19
C ARG A 59 -9.92 17.51 -13.93
N ARG A 60 -10.34 17.02 -12.76
CA ARG A 60 -9.73 17.47 -11.51
C ARG A 60 -8.30 16.93 -11.44
N PRO A 61 -7.29 17.74 -11.07
CA PRO A 61 -6.00 17.18 -10.74
C PRO A 61 -6.22 16.25 -9.55
N ALA A 62 -5.93 14.96 -9.73
CA ALA A 62 -5.86 14.05 -8.60
C ALA A 62 -4.77 14.64 -7.70
N GLY A 63 -5.12 15.20 -6.53
CA GLY A 63 -4.18 15.85 -5.61
C GLY A 63 -3.12 14.90 -5.03
N ARG A 64 -2.92 13.73 -5.65
CA ARG A 64 -2.11 12.60 -5.23
C ARG A 64 -0.70 12.61 -5.80
N GLU A 65 -0.23 13.72 -6.38
CA GLU A 65 1.09 13.73 -7.05
C GLU A 65 2.24 13.42 -6.10
N ARG A 66 2.13 13.85 -4.83
CA ARG A 66 3.00 13.42 -3.75
C ARG A 66 2.21 13.39 -2.45
N THR A 67 2.39 12.36 -1.65
CA THR A 67 1.82 12.27 -0.30
C THR A 67 2.83 11.62 0.63
N GLU A 68 2.94 12.15 1.85
CA GLU A 68 3.72 11.54 2.94
C GLU A 68 2.79 11.34 4.14
N LEU A 69 2.82 10.15 4.72
CA LEU A 69 2.02 9.74 5.87
C LEU A 69 2.97 9.34 7.00
N GLU A 70 2.67 9.78 8.21
CA GLU A 70 3.49 9.45 9.38
C GLU A 70 2.60 9.20 10.60
N LEU A 71 2.81 8.05 11.24
CA LEU A 71 2.30 7.71 12.56
C LEU A 71 3.49 7.21 13.41
N PRO A 72 3.38 7.20 14.75
CA PRO A 72 4.41 6.59 15.58
C PRO A 72 4.69 5.14 15.12
N GLY A 73 5.94 4.83 14.79
CA GLY A 73 6.36 3.49 14.37
C GLY A 73 5.94 3.06 12.96
N VAL A 74 5.41 3.94 12.11
CA VAL A 74 5.17 3.61 10.69
C VAL A 74 5.09 4.88 9.84
N ALA A 75 5.71 4.87 8.66
CA ALA A 75 5.55 5.94 7.68
C ALA A 75 5.38 5.37 6.28
N ALA A 76 4.75 6.14 5.40
CA ALA A 76 4.63 5.81 3.99
C ALA A 76 4.68 7.07 3.13
N ALA A 77 5.03 6.93 1.86
CA ALA A 77 4.89 7.98 0.88
C ALA A 77 4.53 7.40 -0.48
N THR A 78 3.89 8.21 -1.30
CA THR A 78 3.69 7.95 -2.72
C THR A 78 4.03 9.20 -3.54
N ASP A 79 4.58 9.02 -4.73
CA ASP A 79 4.97 10.07 -5.67
C ASP A 79 4.66 9.66 -7.11
N ARG A 80 4.18 10.60 -7.93
CA ARG A 80 3.85 10.38 -9.35
C ARG A 80 5.07 9.97 -10.19
N GLY A 81 6.27 10.31 -9.76
CA GLY A 81 7.47 10.21 -10.58
C GLY A 81 7.53 11.29 -11.67
N HIS A 82 8.56 11.20 -12.50
CA HIS A 82 8.84 12.18 -13.56
C HIS A 82 8.07 11.92 -14.85
N ARG A 83 7.73 10.65 -15.14
CA ARG A 83 7.23 10.24 -16.47
C ARG A 83 5.72 9.98 -16.53
N ARG A 84 5.07 9.62 -15.43
CA ARG A 84 3.63 9.31 -15.41
C ARG A 84 2.78 10.57 -15.33
N ARG A 85 1.60 10.55 -15.96
CA ARG A 85 0.67 11.70 -15.94
C ARG A 85 -0.19 11.76 -14.69
N ARG A 86 -0.32 10.63 -13.99
CA ARG A 86 -1.11 10.46 -12.77
C ARG A 86 -0.34 9.58 -11.81
N ASN A 87 -0.68 9.70 -10.54
CA ASN A 87 -0.27 8.75 -9.53
C ASN A 87 -1.38 7.71 -9.36
N GLU A 88 -1.12 6.51 -9.86
CA GLU A 88 -1.98 5.33 -9.79
C GLU A 88 -1.57 4.43 -8.60
N ASP A 89 -0.50 4.77 -7.88
CA ASP A 89 -0.17 4.19 -6.58
C ASP A 89 -1.00 4.80 -5.45
N ALA A 90 -1.30 3.97 -4.44
CA ALA A 90 -1.87 4.41 -3.18
C ALA A 90 -1.19 3.72 -1.98
N VAL A 91 -1.18 4.42 -0.85
CA VAL A 91 -0.64 3.91 0.42
C VAL A 91 -1.59 4.21 1.57
N ALA A 92 -1.67 3.30 2.53
CA ALA A 92 -2.33 3.55 3.81
C ALA A 92 -1.53 2.97 4.97
N ILE A 93 -1.54 3.65 6.11
CA ILE A 93 -0.84 3.24 7.33
C ILE A 93 -1.78 3.27 8.52
N GLY A 94 -1.54 2.37 9.47
CA GLY A 94 -2.38 2.19 10.64
C GLY A 94 -1.57 1.80 11.87
N ARG A 95 -2.11 2.10 13.05
CA ARG A 95 -1.60 1.66 14.35
C ARG A 95 -2.77 1.28 15.24
N THR A 96 -2.63 0.16 15.93
CA THR A 96 -3.50 -0.22 17.03
C THR A 96 -2.73 -0.86 18.18
N GLY A 97 -3.39 -1.21 19.30
CA GLY A 97 -2.84 -1.59 20.62
C GLY A 97 -1.76 -2.69 20.65
N GLY A 98 -0.58 -2.40 20.07
CA GLY A 98 0.57 -3.30 19.94
C GLY A 98 0.98 -3.63 18.50
N ALA A 99 0.35 -3.04 17.48
CA ALA A 99 0.62 -3.33 16.08
C ALA A 99 0.70 -2.08 15.20
N THR A 100 1.54 -2.15 14.17
CA THR A 100 1.56 -1.18 13.06
C THR A 100 1.26 -1.91 11.75
N VAL A 101 0.57 -1.23 10.85
CA VAL A 101 0.07 -1.77 9.59
C VAL A 101 0.42 -0.80 8.47
N ALA A 102 0.82 -1.32 7.32
CA ALA A 102 0.88 -0.56 6.08
C ALA A 102 0.35 -1.39 4.92
N VAL A 103 -0.24 -0.71 3.95
CA VAL A 103 -0.71 -1.30 2.68
C VAL A 103 -0.25 -0.40 1.55
N VAL A 104 0.27 -1.01 0.48
CA VAL A 104 0.65 -0.39 -0.78
C VAL A 104 -0.11 -1.10 -1.89
N CYS A 105 -0.74 -0.34 -2.78
CA CYS A 105 -1.36 -0.85 -4.00
C CYS A 105 -0.89 0.01 -5.19
N ASP A 106 -0.55 -0.65 -6.28
CA ASP A 106 -0.18 -0.06 -7.56
C ASP A 106 -1.31 -0.33 -8.56
N GLY A 107 -1.93 0.73 -9.08
CA GLY A 107 -3.00 0.63 -10.06
C GLY A 107 -2.47 0.06 -11.39
N ILE A 108 -3.11 -1.00 -11.90
CA ILE A 108 -2.71 -1.58 -13.18
C ILE A 108 -3.03 -0.58 -14.29
N SER A 109 -2.00 0.07 -14.85
CA SER A 109 -2.16 1.19 -15.81
C SER A 109 -2.95 0.87 -17.08
N THR A 110 -3.11 -0.40 -17.44
CA THR A 110 -3.97 -0.83 -18.56
C THR A 110 -5.44 -0.96 -18.18
N SER A 111 -5.78 -0.96 -16.89
CA SER A 111 -7.14 -1.05 -16.36
C SER A 111 -7.84 0.31 -16.29
N THR A 112 -9.16 0.30 -16.29
CA THR A 112 -9.96 1.54 -16.13
C THR A 112 -9.85 2.05 -14.70
N ASP A 113 -9.72 3.36 -14.47
CA ASP A 113 -9.71 3.97 -13.11
C ASP A 113 -8.74 3.30 -12.11
N ALA A 114 -7.56 2.91 -12.59
CA ALA A 114 -6.52 2.21 -11.81
C ALA A 114 -6.16 2.92 -10.50
N ASP A 115 -6.11 4.26 -10.50
CA ASP A 115 -5.86 5.06 -9.30
C ASP A 115 -6.97 4.94 -8.26
N THR A 116 -8.22 4.79 -8.72
CA THR A 116 -9.38 4.58 -7.85
C THR A 116 -9.34 3.18 -7.25
N ALA A 117 -8.99 2.15 -8.03
CA ALA A 117 -8.81 0.78 -7.53
C ALA A 117 -7.77 0.74 -6.40
N ALA A 118 -6.57 1.28 -6.62
CA ALA A 118 -5.53 1.33 -5.60
C ALA A 118 -5.99 2.09 -4.34
N THR A 119 -6.68 3.22 -4.51
CA THR A 119 -7.16 4.06 -3.40
C THR A 119 -8.19 3.35 -2.53
N VAL A 120 -9.21 2.73 -3.12
CA VAL A 120 -10.24 2.01 -2.33
C VAL A 120 -9.67 0.75 -1.69
N ALA A 121 -8.70 0.09 -2.35
CA ALA A 121 -8.05 -1.11 -1.86
C ALA A 121 -7.25 -0.84 -0.57
N VAL A 122 -6.31 0.11 -0.59
CA VAL A 122 -5.51 0.42 0.62
C VAL A 122 -6.39 0.90 1.76
N GLY A 123 -7.46 1.63 1.43
CA GLY A 123 -8.41 2.15 2.39
C GLY A 123 -9.15 1.02 3.12
N ALA A 124 -9.82 0.15 2.38
CA ALA A 124 -10.58 -0.96 2.93
C ALA A 124 -9.69 -1.98 3.66
N ALA A 125 -8.49 -2.24 3.11
CA ALA A 125 -7.56 -3.21 3.69
C ALA A 125 -7.07 -2.80 5.07
N VAL A 126 -6.54 -1.58 5.21
CA VAL A 126 -5.98 -1.15 6.50
C VAL A 126 -7.08 -1.10 7.58
N ASP A 127 -8.31 -0.72 7.22
CA ASP A 127 -9.45 -0.74 8.15
C ASP A 127 -9.76 -2.17 8.62
N ALA A 128 -9.86 -3.11 7.69
CA ALA A 128 -10.14 -4.51 8.01
C ALA A 128 -9.03 -5.17 8.84
N VAL A 129 -7.76 -4.89 8.53
CA VAL A 129 -6.62 -5.39 9.32
C VAL A 129 -6.68 -4.84 10.75
N LEU A 130 -6.88 -3.53 10.92
CA LEU A 130 -6.94 -2.91 12.24
C LEU A 130 -8.11 -3.46 13.06
N VAL A 131 -9.29 -3.61 12.46
CA VAL A 131 -10.47 -4.20 13.11
C VAL A 131 -10.20 -5.64 13.54
N ALA A 132 -9.58 -6.46 12.68
CA ALA A 132 -9.26 -7.85 13.00
C ALA A 132 -8.25 -7.96 14.16
N LEU A 133 -7.19 -7.15 14.13
CA LEU A 133 -6.18 -7.12 15.19
C LEU A 133 -6.77 -6.68 16.53
N ASP A 134 -7.63 -5.66 16.54
CA ASP A 134 -8.29 -5.20 17.76
C ASP A 134 -9.27 -6.23 18.36
N ARG A 135 -9.81 -7.11 17.52
CA ARG A 135 -10.61 -8.27 17.94
C ARG A 135 -9.76 -9.46 18.37
N GLY A 136 -8.43 -9.32 18.37
CA GLY A 136 -7.49 -10.36 18.78
C GLY A 136 -7.21 -11.43 17.73
N ALA A 137 -7.52 -11.17 16.45
CA ALA A 137 -7.15 -12.08 15.37
C ALA A 137 -5.61 -12.19 15.25
N ASP A 138 -5.14 -13.37 14.87
CA ASP A 138 -3.74 -13.59 14.52
C ASP A 138 -3.33 -12.69 13.32
N PRO A 139 -2.08 -12.16 13.27
CA PRO A 139 -1.64 -11.29 12.19
C PRO A 139 -1.81 -11.86 10.76
N ALA A 140 -1.70 -13.18 10.56
CA ALA A 140 -1.93 -13.79 9.25
C ALA A 140 -3.42 -13.79 8.89
N GLU A 141 -4.31 -13.98 9.86
CA GLU A 141 -5.76 -13.85 9.66
C GLU A 141 -6.17 -12.41 9.40
N ALA A 142 -5.62 -11.45 10.14
CA ALA A 142 -5.84 -10.03 9.91
C ALA A 142 -5.37 -9.63 8.50
N THR A 143 -4.21 -10.12 8.07
CA THR A 143 -3.66 -9.92 6.72
C THR A 143 -4.60 -10.46 5.63
N ARG A 144 -5.14 -11.68 5.80
CA ARG A 144 -6.14 -12.25 4.87
C ARG A 144 -7.44 -11.44 4.84
N SER A 145 -7.88 -10.93 6.00
CA SER A 145 -9.06 -10.07 6.10
C SER A 145 -8.86 -8.73 5.36
N GLY A 146 -7.67 -8.14 5.47
CA GLY A 146 -7.27 -6.95 4.71
C GLY A 146 -7.37 -7.16 3.20
N PHE A 147 -6.80 -8.27 2.71
CA PHE A 147 -6.87 -8.60 1.29
C PHE A 147 -8.29 -8.85 0.80
N ALA A 148 -9.11 -9.57 1.58
CA ALA A 148 -10.51 -9.81 1.25
C ALA A 148 -11.30 -8.50 1.16
N ALA A 149 -11.06 -7.56 2.09
CA ALA A 149 -11.69 -6.24 2.07
C ALA A 149 -11.23 -5.40 0.87
N ALA A 150 -9.95 -5.40 0.52
CA ALA A 150 -9.45 -4.76 -0.71
C ALA A 150 -10.14 -5.32 -1.96
N ARG A 151 -10.22 -6.66 -2.08
CA ARG A 151 -10.90 -7.31 -3.21
C ARG A 151 -12.36 -6.94 -3.30
N ALA A 152 -13.09 -6.93 -2.20
CA ALA A 152 -14.49 -6.55 -2.18
C ALA A 152 -14.68 -5.07 -2.60
N ALA A 153 -13.82 -4.17 -2.09
CA ALA A 153 -13.88 -2.75 -2.42
C ALA A 153 -13.62 -2.48 -3.91
N VAL A 154 -12.59 -3.12 -4.49
CA VAL A 154 -12.26 -2.96 -5.91
C VAL A 154 -13.30 -3.63 -6.81
N ALA A 155 -13.79 -4.82 -6.45
CA ALA A 155 -14.85 -5.48 -7.20
C ALA A 155 -16.14 -4.64 -7.24
N GLY A 156 -16.42 -3.86 -6.19
CA GLY A 156 -17.54 -2.92 -6.13
C GLY A 156 -17.46 -1.74 -7.10
N LEU A 157 -16.29 -1.50 -7.73
CA LEU A 157 -16.12 -0.48 -8.77
C LEU A 157 -16.50 -0.98 -10.18
N ALA A 158 -16.71 -2.28 -10.36
CA ALA A 158 -17.06 -2.84 -11.65
C ALA A 158 -18.50 -2.47 -12.04
N THR A 159 -18.65 -1.94 -13.24
CA THR A 159 -19.93 -1.59 -13.87
C THR A 159 -20.07 -2.33 -15.20
N ASP A 160 -21.23 -2.21 -15.86
CA ASP A 160 -21.40 -2.80 -17.19
C ASP A 160 -20.50 -2.12 -18.23
N GLU A 161 -20.22 -0.82 -18.07
CA GLU A 161 -19.38 -0.04 -18.98
C GLU A 161 -17.91 -0.44 -18.92
N ASN A 162 -17.38 -0.74 -17.73
CA ASN A 162 -15.98 -1.10 -17.54
C ASN A 162 -15.74 -2.61 -17.40
N ARG A 163 -16.77 -3.46 -17.52
CA ARG A 163 -16.69 -4.92 -17.32
C ARG A 163 -15.60 -5.62 -18.13
N ALA A 164 -15.31 -5.14 -19.34
CA ALA A 164 -14.28 -5.73 -20.21
C ALA A 164 -12.84 -5.41 -19.74
N ASN A 165 -12.67 -4.38 -18.92
CA ASN A 165 -11.40 -3.92 -18.39
C ASN A 165 -11.60 -3.22 -17.03
N PRO A 166 -12.03 -3.98 -16.00
CA PRO A 166 -12.47 -3.40 -14.74
C PRO A 166 -11.29 -2.79 -13.98
N PRO A 167 -11.55 -1.85 -13.05
CA PRO A 167 -10.51 -1.29 -12.20
C PRO A 167 -9.76 -2.37 -11.43
N SER A 168 -8.43 -2.31 -11.52
CA SER A 168 -7.55 -3.33 -10.96
C SER A 168 -6.25 -2.74 -10.41
N CYS A 169 -5.69 -3.39 -9.40
CA CYS A 169 -4.43 -3.00 -8.78
C CYS A 169 -3.66 -4.21 -8.22
N THR A 170 -2.38 -4.03 -7.91
CA THR A 170 -1.61 -4.94 -7.05
C THR A 170 -2.04 -4.80 -5.59
N TYR A 171 -1.46 -5.62 -4.73
CA TYR A 171 -1.62 -5.52 -3.29
C TYR A 171 -0.36 -6.00 -2.57
N VAL A 172 0.16 -5.22 -1.62
CA VAL A 172 1.08 -5.69 -0.60
C VAL A 172 0.77 -5.03 0.74
N SER A 173 0.67 -5.83 1.80
CA SER A 173 0.45 -5.37 3.17
C SER A 173 1.51 -5.90 4.12
N GLY A 174 1.81 -5.14 5.16
CA GLY A 174 2.69 -5.50 6.25
C GLY A 174 2.03 -5.25 7.59
N VAL A 175 2.09 -6.23 8.49
CA VAL A 175 1.64 -6.15 9.88
C VAL A 175 2.82 -6.46 10.78
N VAL A 176 3.20 -5.50 11.61
CA VAL A 176 4.23 -5.68 12.63
C VAL A 176 3.55 -5.67 13.98
N THR A 177 3.78 -6.71 14.78
CA THR A 177 3.33 -6.83 16.17
C THR A 177 4.53 -6.88 17.12
N ALA A 178 4.30 -7.14 18.41
CA ALA A 178 5.39 -7.33 19.38
C ALA A 178 6.25 -8.58 19.08
N GLY A 179 5.68 -9.61 18.44
CA GLY A 179 6.38 -10.87 18.21
C GLY A 179 6.73 -11.14 16.76
N THR A 180 5.90 -10.68 15.81
CA THR A 180 5.98 -11.15 14.43
C THR A 180 5.90 -10.02 13.41
N VAL A 181 6.42 -10.31 12.22
CA VAL A 181 6.27 -9.50 11.01
C VAL A 181 5.56 -10.35 9.96
N THR A 182 4.34 -9.96 9.59
CA THR A 182 3.53 -10.70 8.63
C THR A 182 3.32 -9.86 7.38
N VAL A 183 3.49 -10.46 6.20
CA VAL A 183 3.21 -9.82 4.92
C VAL A 183 2.16 -10.59 4.15
N GLY A 184 1.35 -9.87 3.37
CA GLY A 184 0.39 -10.46 2.44
C GLY A 184 0.42 -9.75 1.10
N TRP A 185 0.40 -10.47 -0.01
CA TRP A 185 0.53 -9.85 -1.33
C TRP A 185 -0.20 -10.59 -2.46
N ALA A 186 -0.44 -9.84 -3.54
CA ALA A 186 -0.81 -10.31 -4.86
C ALA A 186 -0.30 -9.30 -5.91
N GLY A 187 0.42 -9.78 -6.92
CA GLY A 187 1.07 -8.94 -7.94
C GLY A 187 2.58 -8.83 -7.72
N ASP A 188 3.18 -7.75 -8.18
CA ASP A 188 4.64 -7.51 -8.20
C ASP A 188 5.09 -6.36 -7.29
N SER A 189 4.19 -5.79 -6.50
CA SER A 189 4.57 -4.96 -5.36
C SER A 189 5.22 -5.82 -4.29
N ARG A 190 6.31 -5.33 -3.70
CA ARG A 190 7.25 -6.16 -2.91
C ARG A 190 7.30 -5.77 -1.45
N ALA A 191 7.68 -6.75 -0.63
CA ALA A 191 8.09 -6.54 0.75
C ALA A 191 9.52 -7.06 0.98
N TYR A 192 10.28 -6.33 1.77
CA TYR A 192 11.66 -6.63 2.13
C TYR A 192 11.85 -6.60 3.64
N TRP A 193 12.62 -7.55 4.15
CA TRP A 193 13.08 -7.54 5.53
C TRP A 193 14.53 -7.07 5.60
N LEU A 194 14.75 -5.98 6.33
CA LEU A 194 16.05 -5.36 6.54
C LEU A 194 16.42 -5.48 8.03
N PRO A 195 17.08 -6.56 8.46
CA PRO A 195 17.51 -6.68 9.85
C PRO A 195 18.64 -5.70 10.15
N ARG A 196 18.79 -5.28 11.42
CA ARG A 196 19.95 -4.47 11.86
C ARG A 196 21.27 -5.24 11.75
N ALA A 197 21.22 -6.57 11.86
CA ALA A 197 22.36 -7.46 11.72
C ALA A 197 21.95 -8.69 10.91
N GLY A 198 22.81 -9.11 9.99
CA GLY A 198 22.54 -10.22 9.08
C GLY A 198 22.08 -9.76 7.69
N PRO A 199 21.83 -10.72 6.78
CA PRO A 199 21.49 -10.42 5.39
C PRO A 199 20.06 -9.89 5.28
N ALA A 200 19.85 -8.94 4.36
CA ALA A 200 18.52 -8.52 3.98
C ALA A 200 17.92 -9.52 2.98
N ARG A 201 16.58 -9.60 2.95
CA ARG A 201 15.90 -10.54 2.05
C ARG A 201 14.55 -10.03 1.56
N PRO A 202 14.15 -10.38 0.33
CA PRO A 202 12.75 -10.24 -0.08
C PRO A 202 11.88 -11.19 0.77
N LEU A 203 10.65 -10.75 1.03
CA LEU A 203 9.59 -11.54 1.67
C LEU A 203 8.49 -11.94 0.70
N THR A 204 8.52 -11.40 -0.52
CA THR A 204 7.54 -11.62 -1.59
C THR A 204 8.21 -12.19 -2.82
N GLU A 205 7.43 -12.96 -3.58
CA GLU A 205 7.75 -13.38 -4.94
C GLU A 205 6.74 -12.71 -5.88
N ASP A 206 7.23 -12.08 -6.96
CA ASP A 206 6.36 -11.40 -7.90
C ASP A 206 5.41 -12.41 -8.57
N ASP A 207 4.12 -12.07 -8.60
CA ASP A 207 3.14 -12.80 -9.40
C ASP A 207 3.19 -12.31 -10.87
N SER A 208 4.33 -12.45 -11.53
CA SER A 208 4.51 -12.13 -12.96
C SER A 208 4.85 -13.37 -13.80
N LEU A 209 4.58 -13.31 -15.11
CA LEU A 209 4.88 -14.43 -16.03
C LEU A 209 6.38 -14.76 -16.02
N GLY A 210 7.24 -13.74 -16.02
CA GLY A 210 8.69 -13.92 -15.93
C GLY A 210 9.11 -14.62 -14.64
N ALA A 211 8.54 -14.24 -13.50
CA ALA A 211 8.82 -14.88 -12.23
C ALA A 211 8.35 -16.35 -12.20
N GLN A 212 7.18 -16.65 -12.77
CA GLN A 212 6.69 -18.03 -12.87
C GLN A 212 7.58 -18.91 -13.76
N LEU A 213 8.02 -18.38 -14.92
CA LEU A 213 8.94 -19.08 -15.82
C LEU A 213 10.29 -19.33 -15.15
N ALA A 214 10.85 -18.32 -14.48
CA ALA A 214 12.10 -18.46 -13.74
C ALA A 214 12.00 -19.50 -12.62
N ALA A 215 10.89 -19.51 -11.87
CA ALA A 215 10.62 -20.51 -10.83
C ALA A 215 10.48 -21.94 -11.41
N ALA A 216 9.99 -22.07 -12.64
CA ALA A 216 9.94 -23.33 -13.38
C ALA A 216 11.29 -23.75 -14.01
N GLY A 217 12.37 -22.99 -13.77
CA GLY A 217 13.69 -23.23 -14.35
C GLY A 217 13.80 -22.88 -15.84
N VAL A 218 12.81 -22.16 -16.38
CA VAL A 218 12.86 -21.66 -17.76
C VAL A 218 13.69 -20.38 -17.79
N PRO A 219 14.78 -20.32 -18.57
CA PRO A 219 15.58 -19.10 -18.69
C PRO A 219 14.72 -17.96 -19.24
N VAL A 220 14.59 -16.88 -18.46
CA VAL A 220 13.97 -15.64 -18.91
C VAL A 220 15.09 -14.68 -19.29
N ALA A 221 15.06 -14.18 -20.52
CA ALA A 221 16.05 -13.21 -20.96
C ALA A 221 15.95 -11.92 -20.13
N ALA A 222 17.08 -11.28 -19.84
CA ALA A 222 17.11 -10.05 -19.05
C ALA A 222 16.34 -8.89 -19.72
N ASP A 223 16.13 -8.97 -21.03
CA ASP A 223 15.40 -8.04 -21.89
C ASP A 223 14.04 -8.60 -22.38
N ALA A 224 13.50 -9.64 -21.71
CA ALA A 224 12.24 -10.30 -22.08
C ALA A 224 11.01 -9.37 -22.16
N GLY A 225 11.17 -8.11 -21.79
CA GLY A 225 10.25 -7.04 -22.16
C GLY A 225 8.92 -7.10 -21.40
N PRO A 226 7.87 -6.47 -21.96
CA PRO A 226 6.57 -6.34 -21.30
C PRO A 226 5.90 -7.68 -20.97
N ASP A 227 6.12 -8.71 -21.77
CA ASP A 227 5.50 -10.03 -21.58
C ASP A 227 5.96 -10.69 -20.28
N ALA A 228 7.24 -10.53 -19.91
CA ALA A 228 7.75 -11.05 -18.64
C ALA A 228 7.19 -10.30 -17.42
N ALA A 229 6.80 -9.03 -17.59
CA ALA A 229 6.19 -8.21 -16.55
C ALA A 229 4.68 -8.44 -16.41
N ALA A 230 4.05 -9.24 -17.28
CA ALA A 230 2.62 -9.50 -17.24
C ALA A 230 2.21 -10.14 -15.90
N LEU A 231 1.29 -9.50 -15.18
CA LEU A 231 0.80 -9.99 -13.89
C LEU A 231 -0.05 -11.24 -14.07
N THR A 232 0.09 -12.15 -13.12
CA THR A 232 -0.61 -13.45 -13.04
C THR A 232 -1.54 -13.52 -11.84
N ARG A 233 -1.42 -12.57 -10.90
CA ARG A 233 -2.36 -12.33 -9.81
C ARG A 233 -2.46 -10.83 -9.55
N TRP A 234 -3.67 -10.36 -9.31
CA TRP A 234 -3.96 -8.97 -8.95
C TRP A 234 -5.29 -8.89 -8.18
N VAL A 235 -5.65 -7.69 -7.74
CA VAL A 235 -6.95 -7.36 -7.18
C VAL A 235 -7.79 -6.70 -8.27
N GLY A 236 -8.92 -7.31 -8.61
CA GLY A 236 -9.82 -6.86 -9.67
C GLY A 236 -11.05 -7.76 -9.78
N ALA A 237 -12.13 -7.29 -10.41
CA ALA A 237 -13.33 -8.10 -10.64
C ALA A 237 -13.08 -9.26 -11.63
N ASP A 238 -12.07 -9.10 -12.48
CA ASP A 238 -11.61 -10.06 -13.48
C ASP A 238 -10.56 -11.06 -12.95
N ALA A 239 -10.01 -10.84 -11.76
CA ALA A 239 -8.91 -11.64 -11.22
C ALA A 239 -9.31 -13.10 -10.89
N GLY A 240 -10.60 -13.44 -10.86
CA GLY A 240 -11.09 -14.76 -10.43
C GLY A 240 -10.89 -15.01 -8.93
N PRO A 241 -10.89 -16.26 -8.45
CA PRO A 241 -10.79 -16.59 -7.02
C PRO A 241 -9.33 -16.49 -6.51
N VAL A 242 -8.79 -15.28 -6.40
CA VAL A 242 -7.43 -15.04 -5.87
C VAL A 242 -7.45 -14.99 -4.34
N ALA A 243 -6.51 -15.69 -3.69
CA ALA A 243 -6.20 -15.52 -2.27
C ALA A 243 -4.84 -14.84 -2.11
N ALA A 244 -4.67 -14.05 -1.05
CA ALA A 244 -3.37 -13.48 -0.72
C ALA A 244 -2.38 -14.60 -0.44
N ARG A 245 -1.17 -14.48 -0.99
CA ARG A 245 -0.02 -15.16 -0.41
C ARG A 245 0.28 -14.50 0.93
N VAL A 246 0.65 -15.28 1.94
CA VAL A 246 0.97 -14.78 3.28
C VAL A 246 2.26 -15.42 3.76
N ALA A 247 3.15 -14.60 4.33
CA ALA A 247 4.38 -15.06 4.96
C ALA A 247 4.58 -14.35 6.31
N THR A 248 5.01 -15.11 7.31
CA THR A 248 5.28 -14.60 8.66
C THR A 248 6.75 -14.82 9.00
N VAL A 249 7.35 -13.83 9.68
CA VAL A 249 8.65 -13.91 10.32
C VAL A 249 8.41 -13.93 11.83
N ASP A 250 8.50 -15.12 12.42
CA ASP A 250 8.17 -15.35 13.84
C ASP A 250 9.30 -14.95 14.81
N ASP A 251 10.56 -15.02 14.37
CA ASP A 251 11.75 -14.66 15.15
C ASP A 251 12.41 -13.39 14.59
N ALA A 252 11.61 -12.35 14.38
CA ALA A 252 12.13 -11.09 13.86
C ALA A 252 13.18 -10.51 14.83
N THR A 253 14.40 -10.29 14.35
CA THR A 253 15.40 -9.49 15.07
C THR A 253 15.11 -8.00 14.86
N PRO A 254 15.63 -7.07 15.69
CA PRO A 254 15.48 -5.64 15.42
C PRO A 254 15.87 -5.28 13.99
N GLY A 255 15.01 -4.54 13.29
CA GLY A 255 15.06 -4.38 11.85
C GLY A 255 13.93 -3.49 11.31
N ARG A 256 13.72 -3.54 10.00
CA ARG A 256 12.70 -2.75 9.30
C ARG A 256 12.06 -3.60 8.21
N LEU A 257 10.74 -3.62 8.19
CA LEU A 257 9.95 -4.04 7.04
C LEU A 257 9.81 -2.87 6.08
N VAL A 258 10.11 -3.09 4.81
CA VAL A 258 9.90 -2.13 3.72
C VAL A 258 8.91 -2.72 2.73
N LEU A 259 7.84 -2.00 2.43
CA LEU A 259 6.91 -2.30 1.34
C LEU A 259 7.11 -1.30 0.21
N CYS A 260 6.99 -1.73 -1.05
CA CYS A 260 7.04 -0.80 -2.18
C CYS A 260 6.27 -1.27 -3.42
N SER A 261 5.84 -0.32 -4.26
CA SER A 261 5.43 -0.59 -5.64
C SER A 261 6.64 -0.89 -6.53
N ASP A 262 6.39 -1.24 -7.79
CA ASP A 262 7.44 -1.55 -8.76
C ASP A 262 8.34 -0.33 -9.07
N GLY A 263 7.84 0.89 -8.84
CA GLY A 263 8.58 2.12 -9.06
C GLY A 263 9.80 2.30 -8.17
N LEU A 264 9.87 1.61 -7.02
CA LEU A 264 11.13 1.48 -6.27
C LEU A 264 11.92 0.25 -6.71
N SER A 265 11.27 -0.92 -6.77
CA SER A 265 11.96 -2.20 -6.96
C SER A 265 12.63 -2.32 -8.34
N ARG A 266 12.12 -1.59 -9.35
CA ARG A 266 12.76 -1.44 -10.67
C ARG A 266 14.18 -0.85 -10.58
N TYR A 267 14.41 0.07 -9.65
CA TYR A 267 15.73 0.70 -9.44
C TYR A 267 16.53 0.04 -8.33
N LEU A 268 15.86 -0.60 -7.37
CA LEU A 268 16.45 -1.15 -6.16
C LEU A 268 15.84 -2.51 -5.78
N ALA A 269 15.97 -3.48 -6.68
CA ALA A 269 15.43 -4.84 -6.48
C ALA A 269 16.18 -5.64 -5.42
N ASP A 270 17.49 -5.44 -5.31
CA ASP A 270 18.40 -6.20 -4.46
C ASP A 270 18.27 -5.78 -2.98
N ALA A 271 18.01 -6.76 -2.12
CA ALA A 271 17.70 -6.51 -0.70
C ALA A 271 18.91 -5.97 0.08
N ASP A 272 20.13 -6.43 -0.21
CA ASP A 272 21.34 -5.97 0.47
C ASP A 272 21.71 -4.54 0.06
N ARG A 273 21.51 -4.18 -1.21
CA ARG A 273 21.63 -2.78 -1.68
C ARG A 273 20.57 -1.89 -1.05
N LEU A 274 19.34 -2.38 -0.89
CA LEU A 274 18.27 -1.68 -0.17
C LEU A 274 18.65 -1.46 1.30
N ALA A 275 19.21 -2.47 1.97
CA ALA A 275 19.70 -2.37 3.34
C ALA A 275 20.85 -1.37 3.49
N ALA A 276 21.81 -1.38 2.55
CA ALA A 276 22.92 -0.42 2.52
C ALA A 276 22.42 1.02 2.40
N LEU A 277 21.44 1.28 1.52
CA LEU A 277 20.80 2.59 1.41
C LEU A 277 20.01 2.96 2.68
N ALA A 278 19.37 1.98 3.32
CA ALA A 278 18.57 2.19 4.52
C ALA A 278 19.41 2.46 5.78
N GLY A 279 20.60 1.88 5.86
CA GLY A 279 21.58 2.05 6.94
C GLY A 279 22.23 3.43 7.00
N GLY A 280 22.21 4.18 5.88
CA GLY A 280 22.87 5.46 5.75
C GLY A 280 24.36 5.33 5.39
N GLN A 281 25.00 6.45 5.05
CA GLN A 281 26.46 6.52 4.94
C GLN A 281 27.07 6.53 6.36
N PRO A 282 28.32 6.06 6.57
CA PRO A 282 28.98 6.04 7.88
C PRO A 282 29.02 7.41 8.60
N ALA A 283 28.86 8.51 7.85
CA ALA A 283 28.88 9.88 8.34
C ALA A 283 27.49 10.43 8.73
N GLU A 284 26.40 9.73 8.41
CA GLU A 284 25.04 10.13 8.80
C GLU A 284 24.56 9.23 9.95
N PRO A 285 23.96 9.79 11.02
CA PRO A 285 23.29 8.96 12.00
C PRO A 285 22.19 8.18 11.29
N PRO A 286 22.03 6.87 11.54
CA PRO A 286 20.92 6.12 10.97
C PRO A 286 19.63 6.87 11.31
N THR A 287 18.82 7.25 10.31
CA THR A 287 17.49 7.76 10.66
C THR A 287 16.69 6.55 11.14
N ASP A 288 16.71 6.35 12.45
CA ASP A 288 15.84 5.38 13.12
C ASP A 288 14.35 5.76 12.97
N GLN A 289 14.06 6.96 12.45
CA GLN A 289 12.71 7.40 12.11
C GLN A 289 12.27 6.85 10.74
N PRO A 290 11.12 6.13 10.67
CA PRO A 290 10.60 5.56 9.42
C PRO A 290 10.43 6.60 8.31
N ALA A 291 9.94 7.81 8.64
CA ALA A 291 9.70 8.87 7.66
C ALA A 291 10.98 9.33 6.93
N GLY A 292 12.11 9.40 7.65
CA GLY A 292 13.40 9.72 7.04
C GLY A 292 13.83 8.68 6.00
N LEU A 293 13.61 7.39 6.29
CA LEU A 293 13.93 6.31 5.35
C LEU A 293 12.99 6.34 4.14
N VAL A 294 11.68 6.50 4.36
CA VAL A 294 10.70 6.63 3.27
C VAL A 294 11.12 7.73 2.28
N ARG A 295 11.45 8.93 2.78
CA ARG A 295 11.91 10.06 1.94
C ARG A 295 13.18 9.72 1.17
N ARG A 296 14.14 9.03 1.79
CA ARG A 296 15.37 8.60 1.11
C ARG A 296 15.09 7.60 -0.01
N LEU A 297 14.21 6.63 0.21
CA LEU A 297 13.86 5.63 -0.80
C LEU A 297 13.11 6.25 -1.98
N VAL A 298 12.13 7.12 -1.72
CA VAL A 298 11.43 7.87 -2.77
C VAL A 298 12.41 8.73 -3.57
N ARG A 299 13.28 9.48 -2.87
CA ARG A 299 14.31 10.30 -3.53
C ARG A 299 15.24 9.47 -4.39
N PHE A 300 15.70 8.31 -3.89
CA PHE A 300 16.54 7.42 -4.67
C PHE A 300 15.89 6.98 -5.98
N ALA A 301 14.60 6.60 -5.96
CA ALA A 301 13.87 6.21 -7.16
C ALA A 301 13.69 7.38 -8.15
N LEU A 302 13.44 8.58 -7.66
CA LEU A 302 13.37 9.80 -8.48
C LEU A 302 14.71 10.12 -9.14
N ASP A 303 15.78 10.16 -8.34
CA ASP A 303 17.14 10.45 -8.81
C ASP A 303 17.66 9.36 -9.77
N SER A 304 17.13 8.12 -9.68
CA SER A 304 17.43 7.01 -10.60
C SER A 304 16.63 7.05 -11.90
N GLY A 305 15.73 8.03 -12.06
CA GLY A 305 15.03 8.32 -13.31
C GLY A 305 13.53 8.60 -13.15
N GLY A 306 12.91 8.18 -12.04
CA GLY A 306 11.49 8.43 -11.76
C GLY A 306 10.55 8.01 -12.89
N GLY A 307 10.81 6.84 -13.47
CA GLY A 307 10.13 6.32 -14.65
C GLY A 307 8.70 5.86 -14.40
N ASP A 308 8.35 5.58 -13.14
CA ASP A 308 7.02 5.13 -12.71
C ASP A 308 6.50 5.90 -11.51
N ASN A 309 5.25 5.61 -11.11
CA ASN A 309 4.76 5.96 -9.78
C ASN A 309 5.58 5.23 -8.71
N ILE A 310 5.81 5.87 -7.57
CA ILE A 310 6.69 5.36 -6.52
C ILE A 310 5.90 5.38 -5.22
N ALA A 311 5.64 4.21 -4.64
CA ALA A 311 5.08 4.06 -3.31
C ALA A 311 5.99 3.25 -2.40
N VAL A 312 6.14 3.71 -1.16
CA VAL A 312 7.02 3.08 -0.15
C VAL A 312 6.36 3.18 1.22
N ALA A 313 6.41 2.11 2.01
CA ALA A 313 6.08 2.13 3.43
C ALA A 313 7.19 1.47 4.26
N VAL A 314 7.44 1.98 5.46
CA VAL A 314 8.47 1.49 6.39
C VAL A 314 7.85 1.25 7.77
N LEU A 315 8.00 0.03 8.28
CA LEU A 315 7.58 -0.39 9.62
C LEU A 315 8.80 -0.95 10.39
N PRO A 316 9.29 -0.29 11.45
CA PRO A 316 10.35 -0.85 12.28
C PRO A 316 9.85 -1.98 13.17
N PHE A 317 10.75 -2.91 13.48
CA PHE A 317 10.60 -3.90 14.55
C PHE A 317 11.82 -3.81 15.48
N PRO A 318 11.66 -3.87 16.81
CA PRO A 318 10.38 -3.78 17.50
C PRO A 318 9.71 -2.43 17.21
N ILE A 319 8.39 -2.38 17.38
CA ILE A 319 7.65 -1.13 17.22
C ILE A 319 8.21 -0.13 18.22
N PRO A 320 8.69 1.06 17.79
CA PRO A 320 9.19 2.05 18.72
C PRO A 320 8.10 2.42 19.74
N GLU A 321 8.50 2.51 21.01
CA GLU A 321 7.63 3.01 22.06
C GLU A 321 7.27 4.47 21.73
N GLY A 322 6.02 4.68 21.30
CA GLY A 322 5.48 6.01 21.09
C GLY A 322 4.81 6.47 22.38
N GLY A 323 5.27 7.58 22.94
CA GLY A 323 4.55 8.32 23.98
C GLY A 323 3.11 8.66 23.54
N PRO A 324 2.23 9.05 24.49
CA PRO A 324 0.79 9.10 24.28
C PRO A 324 0.41 9.98 23.07
N TYR A 325 -0.63 9.54 22.36
CA TYR A 325 -1.35 10.34 21.37
C TYR A 325 -1.65 11.71 21.98
N ARG A 326 -1.05 12.77 21.45
CA ARG A 326 -1.46 14.15 21.74
C ARG A 326 -2.27 14.67 20.57
#